data_AF-A0A7V1YKC5-F1
#
_entry.id   AF-A0A7V1YKC5-F1
#
_cell.length_a   1.000
_cell.length_b   1.000
_cell.length_c   1.000
_cell.angle_alpha   90.00
_cell.angle_beta   90.00
_cell.angle_gamma   90.00
#
_symmetry.space_group_name_H-M   'P 1'
#
loop_
_entity.id
_entity.type
_entity.pdbx_description
1 polymer ?
#
loop_
_entity_poly.entity_id
_entity_poly.type
_entity_poly.pdbx_seq_one_letter_code
_entity_poly.pdbx_strand_id
1 'polypeptide(L)'
;MDAPDLSPVRERFPALARTGPDGRPFAFLDAPGGTQVPEQVVEAIASYLRTSNANLHGAFETSRETDRVVEEARRAGADLLGADPGEVVFGPNATTLLFHLSRSIARELRPGDEVVVTRLDHDAN
;
A
#
# COMPACT_ATOMS: atom_id res chain seq x y z
N MET A 1 1.63 -33.61 -5.12
CA MET A 1 0.74 -32.68 -4.39
C MET A 1 -0.03 -31.93 -5.47
N ASP A 2 -1.35 -32.06 -5.50
CA ASP A 2 -2.16 -31.32 -6.46
C ASP A 2 -2.10 -29.81 -6.16
N ALA A 3 -2.17 -28.99 -7.20
CA ALA A 3 -2.20 -27.55 -7.02
C ALA A 3 -3.48 -27.14 -6.28
N PRO A 4 -3.40 -26.18 -5.34
CA PRO A 4 -4.59 -25.70 -4.64
C PRO A 4 -5.57 -25.03 -5.62
N ASP A 5 -6.86 -25.16 -5.38
CA ASP A 5 -7.89 -24.43 -6.13
C ASP A 5 -7.83 -22.94 -5.78
N LEU A 6 -7.53 -22.12 -6.78
CA LEU A 6 -7.39 -20.67 -6.64
C LEU A 6 -8.65 -19.90 -7.06
N SER A 7 -9.70 -20.59 -7.51
CA SER A 7 -10.94 -19.95 -8.01
C SER A 7 -11.53 -18.95 -7.00
N PRO A 8 -11.65 -19.27 -5.69
CA PRO A 8 -12.19 -18.34 -4.70
C PRO A 8 -11.36 -17.07 -4.49
N VAL A 9 -10.06 -17.12 -4.78
CA VAL A 9 -9.17 -15.95 -4.71
C VAL A 9 -9.30 -15.13 -5.98
N ARG A 10 -9.30 -15.78 -7.15
CA ARG A 10 -9.38 -15.12 -8.46
C ARG A 10 -10.67 -14.35 -8.64
N GLU A 11 -11.79 -14.89 -8.16
CA GLU A 11 -13.10 -14.24 -8.21
C GLU A 11 -13.16 -12.90 -7.46
N ARG A 12 -12.25 -12.65 -6.52
CA ARG A 12 -12.17 -11.37 -5.80
C ARG A 12 -11.56 -10.24 -6.62
N PHE A 13 -11.00 -10.53 -7.80
CA PHE A 13 -10.33 -9.56 -8.66
C PHE A 13 -11.10 -9.43 -9.99
N PRO A 14 -12.02 -8.46 -10.11
CA PRO A 14 -12.85 -8.31 -11.32
C PRO A 14 -12.04 -8.17 -12.62
N ALA A 15 -10.85 -7.55 -12.53
CA ALA A 15 -9.94 -7.40 -13.67
C ALA A 15 -9.57 -8.74 -14.33
N LEU A 16 -9.52 -9.84 -13.58
CA LEU A 16 -9.15 -11.16 -14.10
C LEU A 16 -10.23 -11.80 -14.98
N ALA A 17 -11.47 -11.30 -14.96
CA ALA A 17 -12.55 -11.73 -15.84
C ALA A 17 -12.51 -11.04 -17.21
N ARG A 18 -11.61 -10.06 -17.41
CA ARG A 18 -11.51 -9.31 -18.66
C ARG A 18 -10.96 -10.19 -19.79
N THR A 19 -11.58 -10.06 -20.96
CA THR A 19 -11.09 -10.62 -22.22
C THR A 19 -10.50 -9.53 -23.11
N GLY A 20 -9.48 -9.91 -23.89
CA GLY A 20 -8.87 -9.07 -24.91
C GLY A 20 -9.73 -8.94 -26.18
N PRO A 21 -9.30 -8.11 -27.15
CA PRO A 21 -10.00 -7.91 -28.41
C PRO A 21 -10.17 -9.17 -29.27
N ASP A 22 -9.35 -10.20 -29.02
CA ASP A 22 -9.37 -11.50 -29.68
C ASP A 22 -10.28 -12.53 -28.96
N GLY A 23 -11.01 -12.11 -27.93
CA GLY A 23 -11.91 -12.94 -27.15
C GLY A 23 -11.22 -13.84 -26.12
N ARG A 24 -9.89 -13.75 -25.95
CA ARG A 24 -9.16 -14.57 -24.96
C ARG A 24 -9.05 -13.84 -23.61
N PRO A 25 -9.05 -14.55 -22.47
CA PRO A 25 -8.81 -13.93 -21.16
C PRO A 25 -7.43 -13.28 -21.08
N PHE A 26 -7.31 -12.16 -20.36
CA PHE A 26 -6.00 -11.57 -20.08
C PHE A 26 -5.20 -12.41 -19.09
N ALA A 27 -3.90 -12.54 -19.35
CA ALA A 27 -2.91 -13.02 -18.39
C ALA A 27 -2.11 -11.81 -17.85
N PHE A 28 -2.34 -11.45 -16.59
CA PHE A 28 -1.65 -10.35 -15.93
C PHE A 28 -0.32 -10.84 -15.35
N LEU A 29 0.75 -10.78 -16.17
CA LEU A 29 2.09 -11.28 -15.81
C LEU A 29 3.08 -10.16 -15.45
N ASP A 30 2.57 -9.00 -15.02
CA ASP A 30 3.36 -7.81 -14.67
C ASP A 30 3.06 -7.32 -13.24
N ALA A 31 2.97 -8.25 -12.29
CA ALA A 31 2.74 -7.90 -10.89
C ALA A 31 3.80 -6.92 -10.30
N PRO A 32 5.10 -6.99 -10.68
CA PRO A 32 6.09 -5.99 -10.24
C PRO A 32 5.81 -4.58 -10.76
N GLY A 33 5.22 -4.42 -11.94
CA GLY A 33 4.79 -3.12 -12.48
C GLY A 33 3.50 -2.58 -11.83
N GLY A 34 2.68 -3.46 -11.26
CA GLY A 34 1.49 -3.10 -10.50
C GLY A 34 0.49 -4.25 -10.38
N THR A 35 -0.11 -4.38 -9.20
CA THR A 35 -1.08 -5.44 -8.92
C THR A 35 -2.50 -5.04 -9.29
N GLN A 36 -3.33 -6.02 -9.67
CA GLN A 36 -4.77 -5.80 -9.77
C GLN A 36 -5.37 -5.61 -8.37
N VAL A 37 -6.44 -4.81 -8.27
CA VAL A 37 -7.08 -4.47 -7.00
C VAL A 37 -8.29 -5.40 -6.77
N PRO A 38 -8.42 -6.02 -5.58
CA PRO A 38 -9.59 -6.82 -5.26
C PRO A 38 -10.81 -5.92 -4.99
N GLU A 39 -12.01 -6.41 -5.29
CA GLU A 39 -13.27 -5.66 -5.18
C GLU A 39 -13.48 -5.05 -3.79
N GLN A 40 -13.13 -5.80 -2.74
CA GLN A 40 -13.28 -5.35 -1.36
C GLN A 40 -12.48 -4.06 -1.05
N VAL A 41 -11.30 -3.89 -1.66
CA VAL A 41 -10.48 -2.68 -1.50
C VAL A 41 -11.08 -1.51 -2.28
N VAL A 42 -11.60 -1.77 -3.49
CA VAL A 42 -12.31 -0.75 -4.28
C VAL A 42 -13.50 -0.21 -3.51
N GLU A 43 -14.34 -1.09 -2.97
CA GLU A 43 -15.52 -0.70 -2.20
C GLU A 43 -15.18 0.00 -0.89
N ALA A 44 -14.12 -0.41 -0.17
CA ALA A 44 -13.69 0.28 1.04
C ALA A 44 -13.30 1.75 0.76
N ILE A 45 -12.52 1.98 -0.31
CA ILE A 45 -12.13 3.34 -0.73
C ILE A 45 -13.37 4.13 -1.18
N ALA A 46 -14.20 3.54 -2.05
CA ALA A 46 -15.39 4.20 -2.58
C ALA A 46 -16.39 4.55 -1.47
N SER A 47 -16.60 3.66 -0.50
CA SER A 47 -17.46 3.89 0.66
C SER A 47 -16.95 5.08 1.48
N TYR A 48 -15.68 5.08 1.88
CA TYR A 48 -15.09 6.18 2.64
C TYR A 48 -15.26 7.53 1.93
N LEU A 49 -14.97 7.56 0.63
CA LEU A 49 -15.10 8.79 -0.17
C LEU A 49 -16.56 9.27 -0.29
N ARG A 50 -17.52 8.36 -0.33
CA ARG A 50 -18.95 8.69 -0.40
C ARG A 50 -19.51 9.20 0.92
N THR A 51 -19.03 8.70 2.07
CA THR A 51 -19.71 8.90 3.36
C THR A 51 -18.93 9.74 4.37
N SER A 52 -17.59 9.65 4.39
CA SER A 52 -16.81 10.03 5.58
C SER A 52 -15.64 10.99 5.30
N ASN A 53 -15.33 11.27 4.04
CA ASN A 53 -14.18 12.11 3.67
C ASN A 53 -14.19 13.47 4.39
N ALA A 54 -13.21 13.67 5.27
CA ALA A 54 -13.00 14.91 6.00
C ALA A 54 -11.52 15.08 6.38
N ASN A 55 -11.16 16.29 6.83
CA ASN A 55 -9.87 16.49 7.49
C ASN A 55 -9.85 15.78 8.85
N LEU A 56 -8.65 15.34 9.23
CA LEU A 56 -8.33 14.76 10.53
C LEU A 56 -8.51 15.78 11.66
N HIS A 57 -8.72 15.27 12.87
CA HIS A 57 -8.74 16.03 14.14
C HIS A 57 -9.83 17.12 14.23
N GLY A 58 -10.84 17.07 13.35
CA GLY A 58 -12.00 17.95 13.40
C GLY A 58 -13.05 17.49 14.43
N ALA A 59 -13.93 18.40 14.83
CA ALA A 59 -15.01 18.10 15.77
C ALA A 59 -16.22 17.38 15.13
N PHE A 60 -16.31 17.39 13.79
CA PHE A 60 -17.40 16.78 13.04
C PHE A 60 -17.34 15.25 13.10
N GLU A 61 -18.49 14.60 12.93
CA GLU A 61 -18.59 13.14 12.94
C GLU A 61 -17.70 12.49 11.88
N THR A 62 -17.72 13.00 10.65
CA THR A 62 -16.87 12.52 9.54
C THR A 62 -15.38 12.68 9.81
N SER A 63 -14.96 13.72 10.54
CA SER A 63 -13.56 13.86 10.99
C SER A 63 -13.17 12.75 11.95
N ARG A 64 -14.02 12.43 12.93
CA ARG A 64 -13.77 11.33 13.88
C ARG A 64 -13.77 9.96 13.20
N GLU A 65 -14.61 9.77 12.19
CA GLU A 65 -14.60 8.58 11.35
C GLU A 65 -13.29 8.47 10.56
N THR A 66 -12.82 9.56 9.98
CA THR A 66 -11.53 9.62 9.28
C THR A 66 -10.36 9.29 10.23
N ASP A 67 -10.34 9.89 11.42
CA ASP A 67 -9.33 9.60 12.44
C ASP A 67 -9.32 8.11 12.81
N ARG A 68 -10.50 7.48 12.96
CA ARG A 68 -10.62 6.05 13.23
C ARG A 68 -10.06 5.20 12.08
N VAL A 69 -10.39 5.53 10.82
CA VAL A 69 -9.87 4.81 9.65
C VAL A 69 -8.34 4.86 9.58
N VAL A 70 -7.74 6.02 9.86
CA VAL A 70 -6.28 6.18 9.87
C VAL A 70 -5.64 5.36 10.99
N GLU A 71 -6.23 5.35 12.19
CA GLU A 71 -5.73 4.56 13.32
C GLU A 71 -5.86 3.05 13.07
N GLU A 72 -6.97 2.59 12.51
CA GLU A 72 -7.16 1.19 12.12
C GLU A 72 -6.17 0.77 11.02
N ALA A 73 -5.94 1.62 10.01
CA ALA A 73 -4.95 1.36 8.98
C ALA A 73 -3.53 1.25 9.57
N ARG A 74 -3.19 2.12 10.54
CA ARG A 74 -1.89 2.11 11.22
C ARG A 74 -1.67 0.80 12.00
N ARG A 75 -2.68 0.33 12.73
CA ARG A 75 -2.63 -0.97 13.43
C ARG A 75 -2.49 -2.13 12.46
N ALA A 76 -3.25 -2.14 11.37
CA ALA A 76 -3.14 -3.18 10.35
C ALA A 76 -1.74 -3.21 9.70
N GLY A 77 -1.13 -2.04 9.46
CA GLY A 77 0.25 -1.93 8.98
C GLY A 77 1.27 -2.48 9.99
N ALA A 78 1.08 -2.19 11.27
CA ALA A 78 1.90 -2.71 12.36
C ALA A 78 1.80 -4.24 12.47
N ASP A 79 0.58 -4.80 12.40
CA ASP A 79 0.35 -6.25 12.39
C ASP A 79 1.05 -6.93 11.21
N LEU A 80 1.00 -6.31 10.02
CA LEU A 80 1.67 -6.83 8.81
C LEU A 80 3.19 -6.86 8.96
N LEU A 81 3.77 -5.84 9.58
CA LEU A 81 5.22 -5.66 9.71
C LEU A 81 5.81 -6.25 10.99
N GLY A 82 4.97 -6.65 11.95
CA GLY A 82 5.39 -7.07 13.28
C GLY A 82 5.99 -5.92 14.11
N ALA A 83 5.45 -4.71 13.96
CA ALA A 83 5.94 -3.48 14.60
C ALA A 83 4.92 -2.91 15.60
N ASP A 84 5.28 -1.87 16.36
CA ASP A 84 4.30 -1.07 17.10
C ASP A 84 3.58 -0.07 16.19
N PRO A 85 2.28 0.23 16.37
CA PRO A 85 1.55 1.23 15.59
C PRO A 85 2.23 2.61 15.55
N GLY A 86 2.94 3.00 16.60
CA GLY A 86 3.72 4.24 16.68
C GLY A 86 4.94 4.28 15.76
N GLU A 87 5.41 3.12 15.27
CA GLU A 87 6.56 2.99 14.36
C GLU A 87 6.16 3.05 12.88
N VAL A 88 4.85 3.01 12.57
CA VAL A 88 4.34 3.02 11.20
C VAL A 88 4.12 4.46 10.73
N VAL A 89 4.62 4.83 9.55
CA VAL A 89 4.33 6.15 8.95
C VAL A 89 3.79 5.96 7.54
N PHE A 90 2.64 6.56 7.26
CA PHE A 90 2.06 6.57 5.92
C PHE A 90 2.63 7.71 5.08
N GLY A 91 2.92 7.39 3.83
CA GLY A 91 3.30 8.35 2.81
C GLY A 91 2.85 7.91 1.43
N PRO A 92 3.07 8.74 0.39
CA PRO A 92 2.50 8.50 -0.93
C PRO A 92 2.99 7.22 -1.62
N ASN A 93 4.26 6.86 -1.43
CA ASN A 93 4.90 5.67 -2.01
C ASN A 93 6.27 5.42 -1.36
N ALA A 94 6.85 4.25 -1.64
CA ALA A 94 8.17 3.83 -1.13
C ALA A 94 9.28 4.84 -1.46
N THR A 95 9.35 5.31 -2.72
CA THR A 95 10.37 6.27 -3.17
C THR A 95 10.34 7.56 -2.36
N THR A 96 9.16 8.13 -2.14
CA THR A 96 8.99 9.38 -1.37
C THR A 96 9.41 9.17 0.08
N LEU A 97 9.01 8.04 0.67
CA LEU A 97 9.36 7.70 2.05
C LEU A 97 10.87 7.48 2.24
N LEU A 98 11.52 6.77 1.31
CA LEU A 98 12.97 6.55 1.33
C LEU A 98 13.74 7.87 1.18
N PHE A 99 13.28 8.80 0.34
CA PHE A 99 13.87 10.14 0.27
C PHE A 99 13.69 10.95 1.55
N HIS A 100 12.57 10.81 2.25
CA HIS A 100 12.40 11.46 3.56
C HIS A 100 13.31 10.84 4.62
N LEU A 101 13.44 9.52 4.63
CA LEU A 101 14.35 8.80 5.53
C LEU A 101 15.79 9.23 5.29
N SER A 102 16.27 9.20 4.04
CA SER A 102 17.65 9.57 3.70
C SER A 102 17.97 11.01 4.10
N ARG A 103 17.06 11.96 3.85
CA ARG A 103 17.23 13.36 4.28
C ARG A 103 17.22 13.55 5.80
N SER A 104 16.54 12.67 6.52
CA SER A 104 16.49 12.73 7.99
C SER A 104 17.81 12.22 8.57
N ILE A 105 18.29 11.06 8.10
CA ILE A 105 19.57 10.47 8.52
C ILE A 105 20.76 11.33 8.09
N ALA A 106 20.72 11.92 6.89
CA ALA A 106 21.82 12.73 6.35
C ALA A 106 22.20 13.93 7.25
N ARG A 107 21.30 14.38 8.13
CA ARG A 107 21.59 15.45 9.10
C ARG A 107 22.50 15.00 10.23
N GLU A 108 22.61 13.70 10.46
CA GLU A 108 23.43 13.09 11.50
C GLU A 108 24.78 12.60 10.99
N LEU A 109 24.89 12.40 9.67
CA LEU A 109 26.12 11.95 9.00
C LEU A 109 27.24 12.99 9.07
N ARG A 110 28.47 12.51 9.22
CA ARG A 110 29.69 13.31 9.33
C ARG A 110 30.69 12.90 8.24
N PRO A 111 31.69 13.77 7.94
CA PRO A 111 32.78 13.38 7.08
C PRO A 111 33.47 12.10 7.59
N GLY A 112 33.55 11.09 6.73
CA GLY A 112 34.12 9.77 7.06
C GLY A 112 33.09 8.68 7.33
N ASP A 113 31.80 9.02 7.49
CA ASP A 113 30.74 8.01 7.56
C ASP A 113 30.47 7.40 6.17
N GLU A 114 30.01 6.15 6.17
CA GLU A 114 29.77 5.37 4.96
C GLU A 114 28.30 4.91 4.92
N VAL A 115 27.71 4.92 3.71
CA VAL A 115 26.39 4.35 3.44
C VAL A 115 26.58 3.10 2.58
N VAL A 116 26.07 1.96 3.06
CA VAL A 116 26.19 0.67 2.38
C VAL A 116 24.86 0.34 1.69
N VAL A 117 24.93 0.05 0.39
CA VAL A 117 23.80 -0.38 -0.44
C VAL A 117 24.20 -1.59 -1.29
N THR A 118 23.25 -2.22 -1.97
CA THR A 118 23.51 -3.35 -2.87
C THR A 118 23.32 -2.97 -4.33
N ARG A 119 23.95 -3.73 -5.24
CA ARG A 119 23.80 -3.51 -6.69
C ARG A 119 22.45 -3.97 -7.25
N LEU A 120 21.69 -4.72 -6.47
CA LEU A 120 20.39 -5.27 -6.87
C LEU A 120 19.23 -4.38 -6.43
N ASP A 121 19.52 -3.37 -5.60
CA ASP A 121 18.50 -2.44 -5.14
C ASP A 121 17.85 -1.70 -6.31
N HIS A 122 16.55 -1.43 -6.16
CA HIS A 122 15.86 -0.52 -7.06
C HIS A 122 16.47 0.88 -6.91
N ASP A 123 16.53 1.67 -7.98
CA ASP A 123 17.04 3.06 -8.01
C ASP A 123 16.44 4.03 -6.98
N ALA A 124 15.38 3.62 -6.29
CA ALA A 124 14.69 4.42 -5.29
C ALA A 124 15.25 4.21 -3.87
N ASN A 125 16.06 3.16 -3.67
CA ASN A 125 16.82 2.90 -2.45
C ASN A 125 18.16 3.62 -2.51
#